data_AF-A0A0F9J6F2-F1
#
_entry.id   AF-A0A0F9J6F2-F1
#
_cell.length_a   1.000
_cell.length_b   1.000
_cell.length_c   1.000
_cell.angle_alpha   90.00
_cell.angle_beta   90.00
_cell.angle_gamma   90.00
#
_symmetry.space_group_name_H-M   'P 1'
#
loop_
_entity.id
_entity.type
_entity.pdbx_description
1 polymer ?
#
loop_
_entity_poly.entity_id
_entity_poly.type
_entity_poly.pdbx_seq_one_letter_code
_entity_poly.pdbx_strand_id
1 'polypeptide(L)'
;MKDKNLAFSAMLISVTFFVVIGFMAYYPILQYMGVDSRVFDIVHNYLLRFDALQRPLQGRGMLLMCILGAVMLYSPRKKEDSTLASGLLYFCSGGMLLLITGHFRVSDIGLFWVSVTLYCLGFLFSVSGAVHLFQVTEYGNAADKDPFNDENETFRQTEKRTDTEHSVNIPYEYRYKGRMRKGWINFVNLFRALLIIGTPGSGKSFALIEEIIEQMVEKNFTLLIYDFKFDTLSKIAYNYWRRKKERSTDPKELSGMPEFYTLSFDDIERSHRCNPIDPYLMANQT
;
A
#
# COMPACT_ATOMS: atom_id res chain seq x y z
N MET A 1 10.84 -0.20 22.80
CA MET A 1 12.08 -0.31 23.61
C MET A 1 12.38 -1.76 24.02
N LYS A 2 11.40 -2.55 24.47
CA LYS A 2 11.58 -3.98 24.79
C LYS A 2 12.14 -4.80 23.60
N ASP A 3 11.66 -4.56 22.39
CA ASP A 3 12.08 -5.36 21.22
C ASP A 3 13.53 -5.08 20.80
N LYS A 4 13.99 -3.83 20.94
CA LYS A 4 15.40 -3.47 20.65
C LYS A 4 16.37 -4.12 21.64
N ASN A 5 15.98 -4.21 22.91
CA ASN A 5 16.79 -4.87 23.94
C ASN A 5 16.84 -6.39 23.71
N LEU A 6 15.73 -6.98 23.26
CA LEU A 6 15.64 -8.40 22.92
C LEU A 6 16.50 -8.75 21.69
N ALA A 7 16.42 -7.93 20.64
CA ALA A 7 17.23 -8.02 19.43
C ALA A 7 18.74 -7.94 19.74
N PHE A 8 19.16 -6.97 20.55
CA PHE A 8 20.56 -6.83 20.97
C PHE A 8 21.03 -8.03 21.80
N SER A 9 20.18 -8.54 22.69
CA SER A 9 20.48 -9.72 23.51
C SER A 9 20.66 -10.97 22.65
N ALA A 10 19.86 -11.16 21.60
CA ALA A 10 19.99 -12.31 20.71
C ALA A 10 21.25 -12.27 19.86
N MET A 11 21.66 -11.09 19.38
CA MET A 11 22.94 -10.92 18.70
C MET A 11 24.14 -11.17 19.63
N LEU A 12 24.05 -10.80 20.91
CA LEU A 12 25.07 -11.11 21.90
C LEU A 12 25.19 -12.62 22.15
N ILE A 13 24.06 -13.32 22.18
CA ILE A 13 24.02 -14.78 22.32
C ILE A 13 24.73 -15.47 21.16
N SER A 14 24.50 -15.06 19.90
CA SER A 14 25.18 -15.68 18.75
C SER A 14 26.70 -15.48 18.79
N VAL A 15 27.17 -14.31 19.24
CA VAL A 15 28.60 -14.04 19.45
C VAL A 15 29.17 -14.89 20.58
N THR A 16 28.42 -15.08 21.67
CA THR A 16 28.86 -15.92 22.78
C THR A 16 28.98 -17.39 22.34
N PHE A 17 28.02 -17.90 21.57
CA PHE A 17 28.11 -19.23 20.97
C PHE A 17 29.30 -19.36 20.02
N PHE A 18 29.58 -18.35 19.21
CA PHE A 18 30.76 -18.32 18.34
C PHE A 18 32.07 -18.44 19.15
N VAL A 19 32.20 -17.70 20.25
CA VAL A 19 33.39 -17.77 21.12
C VAL A 19 33.48 -19.13 21.80
N VAL A 20 32.38 -19.66 22.35
CA VAL A 20 32.37 -20.96 23.04
C VAL A 20 32.75 -22.10 22.10
N ILE A 21 32.19 -22.14 20.90
CA ILE A 21 32.48 -23.20 19.91
C ILE A 21 33.90 -23.08 19.37
N GLY A 22 34.39 -21.84 19.15
CA GLY A 22 35.78 -21.59 18.77
C GLY A 22 36.75 -22.03 19.86
N PHE A 23 36.46 -21.67 21.11
CA PHE A 23 37.26 -22.08 22.27
C PHE A 23 37.33 -23.60 22.40
N MET A 24 36.19 -24.30 22.29
CA MET A 24 36.16 -25.77 22.33
C MET A 24 36.97 -26.41 21.21
N ALA A 25 36.96 -25.82 20.02
CA ALA A 25 37.68 -26.37 18.86
C ALA A 25 39.20 -26.13 18.91
N TYR A 26 39.64 -24.99 19.41
CA TYR A 26 41.04 -24.54 19.29
C TYR A 26 41.84 -24.62 20.59
N TYR A 27 41.19 -24.68 21.76
CA TYR A 27 41.88 -24.71 23.05
C TYR A 27 42.81 -25.92 23.24
N PRO A 28 42.45 -27.17 22.87
CA PRO A 28 43.37 -28.31 22.97
C PRO A 28 44.66 -28.12 22.15
N ILE A 29 44.57 -27.40 21.03
CA ILE A 29 45.73 -27.08 20.18
C ILE A 29 46.59 -26.00 20.84
N LEU A 30 45.96 -24.99 21.45
CA LEU A 30 46.66 -23.96 22.21
C LEU A 30 47.41 -24.54 23.42
N GLN A 31 46.81 -25.51 24.12
CA GLN A 31 47.47 -26.27 25.20
C GLN A 31 48.71 -27.01 24.68
N TYR A 32 48.63 -27.66 23.51
CA TYR A 32 49.78 -28.31 22.88
C TYR A 32 50.90 -27.31 22.53
N MET A 33 50.54 -26.07 22.18
CA MET A 33 51.49 -24.99 21.89
C MET A 33 52.08 -24.32 23.15
N GLY A 34 51.73 -24.81 24.36
CA GLY A 34 52.22 -24.26 25.63
C GLY A 34 51.50 -22.98 26.08
N VAL A 35 50.32 -22.71 25.51
CA VAL A 35 49.44 -21.60 25.94
C VAL A 35 48.30 -22.18 26.78
N ASP A 36 48.60 -22.47 28.04
CA ASP A 36 47.64 -23.00 29.01
C ASP A 36 47.37 -21.99 30.13
N SER A 37 46.20 -22.12 30.76
CA SER A 37 45.89 -21.40 31.98
C SER A 37 44.91 -22.21 32.80
N ARG A 38 45.09 -22.19 34.13
CA ARG A 38 44.23 -22.92 35.07
C ARG A 38 42.75 -22.56 34.91
N VAL A 39 42.44 -21.32 34.53
CA VAL A 39 41.06 -20.87 34.30
C VAL A 39 40.49 -21.50 33.02
N PHE A 40 41.25 -21.50 31.93
CA PHE A 40 40.81 -22.09 30.66
C PHE A 40 40.64 -23.61 30.77
N ASP A 41 41.47 -24.30 31.55
CA ASP A 41 41.31 -25.73 31.80
C ASP A 41 39.99 -26.04 32.50
N ILE A 42 39.66 -25.26 33.53
CA ILE A 42 38.39 -25.41 34.28
C ILE A 42 37.20 -25.16 33.35
N VAL A 43 37.26 -24.10 32.55
CA VAL A 43 36.19 -23.75 31.60
C VAL A 43 36.03 -24.82 30.52
N HIS A 44 37.13 -25.31 29.94
CA HIS A 44 37.10 -26.35 28.92
C HIS A 44 36.53 -27.67 29.47
N ASN A 45 37.02 -28.12 30.63
CA ASN A 45 36.52 -29.32 31.28
C ASN A 45 35.04 -29.22 31.68
N TYR A 46 34.58 -28.02 32.04
CA TYR A 46 33.16 -27.79 32.29
C TYR A 46 32.33 -27.88 31.00
N LEU A 47 32.78 -27.25 29.91
CA LEU A 47 32.09 -27.26 28.62
C LEU A 47 32.09 -28.65 27.95
N LEU A 48 33.09 -29.49 28.22
CA LEU A 48 33.12 -30.88 27.78
C LEU A 48 31.95 -31.71 28.33
N ARG A 49 31.26 -31.28 29.39
CA ARG A 49 30.06 -31.99 29.89
C ARG A 49 28.89 -31.99 28.89
N PHE A 50 28.90 -31.12 27.89
CA PHE A 50 27.85 -31.00 26.88
C PHE A 50 28.23 -31.77 25.60
N ASP A 51 27.59 -32.93 25.34
CA ASP A 51 27.88 -33.79 24.17
C ASP A 51 27.79 -33.04 22.82
N ALA A 52 26.84 -32.11 22.69
CA ALA A 52 26.64 -31.33 21.48
C ALA A 52 27.83 -30.40 21.13
N LEU A 53 28.60 -29.96 22.13
CA LEU A 53 29.81 -29.15 21.94
C LEU A 53 31.06 -29.98 21.66
N GLN A 54 31.04 -31.28 22.00
CA GLN A 54 32.17 -32.19 21.76
C GLN A 54 32.30 -32.54 20.27
N ARG A 55 31.18 -32.59 19.54
CA ARG A 55 31.17 -32.95 18.11
C ARG A 55 31.36 -31.69 17.25
N PRO A 56 32.50 -31.53 16.54
CA PRO A 56 32.82 -30.29 15.84
C PRO A 56 31.74 -29.83 14.86
N LEU A 57 31.20 -30.76 14.05
CA LEU A 57 30.15 -30.47 13.07
C LEU A 57 28.82 -30.07 13.72
N GLN A 58 28.44 -30.70 14.83
CA GLN A 58 27.19 -30.35 15.53
C GLN A 58 27.29 -28.95 16.14
N GLY A 59 28.43 -28.60 16.75
CA GLY A 59 28.66 -27.25 17.26
C GLY A 59 28.50 -26.19 16.16
N ARG A 60 29.09 -26.39 14.98
CA ARG A 60 28.98 -25.45 13.84
C ARG A 60 27.55 -25.38 13.28
N GLY A 61 26.82 -26.49 13.26
CA GLY A 61 25.39 -26.51 12.93
C GLY A 61 24.54 -25.73 13.93
N MET A 62 24.79 -25.89 15.23
CA MET A 62 24.12 -25.12 16.28
C MET A 62 24.43 -23.63 16.16
N LEU A 63 25.67 -23.26 15.86
CA LEU A 63 26.05 -21.86 15.63
C LEU A 63 25.25 -21.26 14.47
N LEU A 64 25.12 -21.97 13.35
CA LEU A 64 24.32 -21.51 12.20
C LEU A 64 22.84 -21.31 12.57
N MET A 65 22.26 -22.24 13.33
CA MET A 65 20.89 -22.10 13.83
C MET A 65 20.75 -20.90 14.77
N CYS A 66 21.71 -20.70 15.68
CA CYS A 66 21.75 -19.55 16.58
C CYS A 66 21.88 -18.22 15.83
N ILE A 67 22.71 -18.16 14.78
CA ILE A 67 22.84 -16.97 13.91
C ILE A 67 21.51 -16.68 13.22
N LEU A 68 20.89 -17.68 12.61
CA LEU A 68 19.61 -17.51 11.91
C LEU A 68 18.52 -17.00 12.87
N GLY A 69 18.38 -17.63 14.05
CA GLY A 69 17.42 -17.21 15.06
C GLY A 69 17.71 -15.82 15.65
N ALA A 70 18.98 -15.49 15.89
CA ALA A 70 19.38 -14.19 16.40
C ALA A 70 19.09 -13.05 15.41
N VAL A 71 19.41 -13.26 14.13
CA VAL A 71 19.16 -12.27 13.09
C VAL A 71 17.66 -12.13 12.80
N MET A 72 16.91 -13.22 12.85
CA MET A 72 15.44 -13.16 12.75
C MET A 72 14.84 -12.28 13.86
N LEU A 73 15.30 -12.47 15.11
CA LEU A 73 14.83 -11.67 16.25
C LEU A 73 15.31 -10.21 16.18
N TYR A 74 16.45 -9.96 15.53
CA TYR A 74 16.92 -8.61 15.26
C TYR A 74 16.04 -7.85 14.26
N SER A 75 15.32 -8.56 13.38
CA SER A 75 14.38 -7.98 12.41
C SER A 75 15.01 -6.83 11.58
N PRO A 76 15.99 -7.15 10.72
CA PRO A 76 16.74 -6.13 9.99
C PRO A 76 15.84 -5.34 9.03
N ARG A 77 16.14 -4.04 8.89
CA ARG A 77 15.36 -3.11 8.05
C ARG A 77 15.48 -3.46 6.56
N LYS A 78 14.34 -3.44 5.85
CA LYS A 78 14.27 -3.65 4.41
C LYS A 78 15.19 -2.69 3.66
N LYS A 79 15.96 -3.23 2.71
CA LYS A 79 16.86 -2.47 1.83
C LYS A 79 16.60 -2.90 0.38
N GLU A 80 16.27 -1.95 -0.49
CA GLU A 80 15.84 -2.21 -1.87
C GLU A 80 16.93 -2.88 -2.74
N ASP A 81 18.21 -2.67 -2.40
CA ASP A 81 19.34 -3.26 -3.14
C ASP A 81 19.62 -4.74 -2.81
N SER A 82 18.97 -5.29 -1.78
CA SER A 82 19.25 -6.67 -1.33
C SER A 82 18.37 -7.67 -2.09
N THR A 83 18.98 -8.73 -2.60
CA THR A 83 18.26 -9.81 -3.31
C THR A 83 18.29 -11.10 -2.48
N LEU A 84 17.25 -11.93 -2.60
CA LEU A 84 17.24 -13.25 -1.94
C LEU A 84 18.42 -14.12 -2.39
N ALA A 85 18.81 -14.03 -3.66
CA ALA A 85 19.93 -14.77 -4.22
C ALA A 85 21.26 -14.38 -3.55
N SER A 86 21.53 -13.08 -3.37
CA SER A 86 22.75 -12.63 -2.70
C SER A 86 22.76 -13.03 -1.22
N GLY A 87 21.64 -12.90 -0.51
CA GLY A 87 21.51 -13.35 0.88
C GLY A 87 21.78 -14.84 1.06
N LEU A 88 21.16 -15.68 0.21
CA LEU A 88 21.36 -17.13 0.22
C LEU A 88 22.81 -17.50 -0.11
N LEU A 89 23.44 -16.82 -1.08
CA LEU A 89 24.83 -17.05 -1.47
C LEU A 89 25.80 -16.73 -0.33
N TYR A 90 25.65 -15.58 0.34
CA TYR A 90 26.48 -15.23 1.50
C TYR A 90 26.25 -16.19 2.68
N PHE A 91 25.00 -16.59 2.94
CA PHE A 91 24.70 -17.49 4.04
C PHE A 91 25.26 -18.91 3.80
N CYS A 92 25.05 -19.46 2.60
CA CYS A 92 25.56 -20.78 2.21
C CYS A 92 27.09 -20.79 2.16
N SER A 93 27.74 -19.74 1.63
CA SER A 93 29.20 -19.65 1.63
C SER A 93 29.77 -19.56 3.04
N GLY A 94 29.18 -18.75 3.92
CA GLY A 94 29.57 -18.69 5.34
C GLY A 94 29.37 -20.03 6.07
N GLY A 95 28.23 -20.69 5.83
CA GLY A 95 27.94 -22.01 6.40
C GLY A 95 28.89 -23.09 5.91
N MET A 96 29.24 -23.08 4.63
CA MET A 96 30.24 -23.98 4.05
C MET A 96 31.62 -23.78 4.70
N LEU A 97 32.07 -22.53 4.85
CA LEU A 97 33.33 -22.21 5.54
C LEU A 97 33.33 -22.74 6.97
N LEU A 98 32.25 -22.52 7.72
CA LEU A 98 32.12 -23.03 9.09
C LEU A 98 32.17 -24.56 9.13
N LEU A 99 31.43 -25.26 8.27
CA LEU A 99 31.41 -26.72 8.23
C LEU A 99 32.77 -27.31 7.83
N ILE A 100 33.49 -26.69 6.90
CA ILE A 100 34.84 -27.10 6.49
C ILE A 100 35.78 -27.09 7.71
N THR A 101 35.76 -26.03 8.54
CA THR A 101 36.56 -25.98 9.79
C THR A 101 36.18 -27.04 10.83
N GLY A 102 35.04 -27.71 10.68
CA GLY A 102 34.62 -28.81 11.54
C GLY A 102 35.02 -30.18 11.03
N HIS A 103 35.39 -30.28 9.76
CA HIS A 103 35.68 -31.55 9.09
C HIS A 103 37.17 -31.90 9.13
N PHE A 104 38.06 -30.95 8.87
CA PHE A 104 39.50 -31.23 8.87
C PHE A 104 40.09 -31.10 10.29
N ARG A 105 40.96 -32.04 10.64
CA ARG A 105 41.75 -31.98 11.88
C ARG A 105 42.98 -31.11 11.63
N VAL A 106 43.25 -30.19 12.54
CA VAL A 106 44.44 -29.35 12.48
C VAL A 106 45.66 -30.17 12.92
N SER A 107 46.59 -30.41 12.00
CA SER A 107 47.84 -31.14 12.25
C SER A 107 49.04 -30.24 12.51
N ASP A 108 49.05 -29.05 11.90
CA ASP A 108 50.22 -28.15 11.87
C ASP A 108 49.83 -26.70 12.21
N ILE A 109 50.81 -25.91 12.65
CA ILE A 109 50.63 -24.49 13.02
C ILE A 109 50.12 -23.66 11.84
N GLY A 110 50.55 -23.96 10.61
CA GLY A 110 50.02 -23.28 9.42
C GLY A 110 48.53 -23.54 9.22
N LEU A 111 48.10 -24.79 9.40
CA LEU A 111 46.70 -25.21 9.26
C LEU A 111 45.84 -24.66 10.39
N PHE A 112 46.40 -24.43 11.58
CA PHE A 112 45.72 -23.78 12.70
C PHE A 112 45.29 -22.36 12.33
N TRP A 113 46.21 -21.52 11.85
CA TRP A 113 45.91 -20.13 11.48
C TRP A 113 44.93 -20.03 10.31
N VAL A 114 45.04 -20.93 9.33
CA VAL A 114 44.07 -21.05 8.24
C VAL A 114 42.69 -21.39 8.79
N SER A 115 42.59 -22.38 9.69
CA SER A 115 41.32 -22.80 10.30
C SER A 115 40.64 -21.67 11.07
N VAL A 116 41.40 -20.95 11.91
CA VAL A 116 40.87 -19.82 12.69
C VAL A 116 40.37 -18.71 11.76
N THR A 117 41.12 -18.41 10.69
CA THR A 117 40.73 -17.39 9.70
C THR A 117 39.44 -17.78 8.98
N LEU A 118 39.34 -19.02 8.51
CA LEU A 118 38.13 -19.54 7.86
C LEU A 118 36.93 -19.57 8.81
N TYR A 119 37.15 -19.86 10.10
CA TYR A 119 36.11 -19.85 11.13
C TYR A 119 35.54 -18.44 11.34
N CYS A 120 36.42 -17.44 11.47
CA CYS A 120 36.02 -16.03 11.61
C CYS A 120 35.30 -15.52 10.35
N LEU A 121 35.84 -15.79 9.15
CA LEU A 121 35.21 -15.40 7.89
C LEU A 121 33.86 -16.09 7.69
N GLY A 122 33.76 -17.38 8.03
CA GLY A 122 32.52 -18.13 7.99
C GLY A 122 31.43 -17.52 8.87
N PHE A 123 31.77 -17.14 10.10
CA PHE A 123 30.85 -16.45 11.00
C PHE A 123 30.36 -15.11 10.43
N LEU A 124 31.28 -14.26 9.94
CA LEU A 124 30.93 -12.96 9.38
C LEU A 124 30.02 -13.09 8.14
N PHE A 125 30.31 -14.04 7.24
CA PHE A 125 29.50 -14.28 6.06
C PHE A 125 28.14 -14.89 6.40
N SER A 126 28.05 -15.79 7.39
CA SER A 126 26.77 -16.31 7.87
C SER A 126 25.91 -15.22 8.51
N VAL A 127 26.48 -14.32 9.31
CA VAL A 127 25.72 -13.19 9.89
C VAL A 127 25.27 -12.23 8.78
N SER A 128 26.17 -11.83 7.87
CA SER A 128 25.85 -10.93 6.76
C SER A 128 24.77 -11.52 5.83
N GLY A 129 24.93 -12.79 5.46
CA GLY A 129 23.97 -13.50 4.62
C GLY A 129 22.61 -13.66 5.28
N ALA A 130 22.56 -13.99 6.57
CA ALA A 130 21.31 -14.04 7.33
C ALA A 130 20.65 -12.66 7.36
N VAL A 131 21.40 -11.57 7.59
CA VAL A 131 20.86 -10.21 7.58
C VAL A 131 20.24 -9.90 6.22
N HIS A 132 20.96 -10.13 5.12
CA HIS A 132 20.44 -9.92 3.77
C HIS A 132 19.20 -10.76 3.47
N LEU A 133 19.16 -12.01 3.92
CA LEU A 133 17.99 -12.88 3.75
C LEU A 133 16.76 -12.29 4.43
N PHE A 134 16.90 -11.88 5.70
CA PHE A 134 15.82 -11.32 6.49
C PHE A 134 15.43 -9.88 6.09
N GLN A 135 16.31 -9.15 5.39
CA GLN A 135 16.01 -7.82 4.83
C GLN A 135 15.05 -7.88 3.64
N VAL A 136 15.00 -8.99 2.92
CA VAL A 136 14.15 -9.14 1.72
C VAL A 136 12.78 -9.72 2.06
N THR A 137 12.72 -10.56 3.08
CA THR A 137 11.48 -11.17 3.56
C THR A 137 10.61 -10.17 4.32
N GLU A 138 9.34 -10.03 3.91
CA GLU A 138 8.35 -9.22 4.64
C GLU A 138 7.88 -9.92 5.91
N TYR A 139 8.65 -9.79 6.99
CA TYR A 139 8.17 -10.09 8.35
C TYR A 139 7.55 -8.84 8.97
N GLY A 140 6.59 -8.24 8.27
CA GLY A 140 5.72 -7.23 8.86
C GLY A 140 4.63 -7.91 9.69
N ASN A 141 4.37 -7.44 10.90
CA ASN A 141 3.19 -7.83 11.66
C ASN A 141 1.95 -7.63 10.76
N ALA A 142 1.22 -8.70 10.44
CA ALA A 142 -0.05 -8.58 9.74
C ALA A 142 -1.07 -7.75 10.54
N ALA A 143 -0.88 -7.62 11.86
CA ALA A 143 -1.64 -6.76 12.74
C ALA A 143 -1.24 -5.26 12.66
N ASP A 144 -0.03 -4.95 12.16
CA ASP A 144 0.42 -3.58 11.88
C ASP A 144 0.10 -3.16 10.43
N LYS A 145 -0.55 -4.03 9.63
CA LYS A 145 -1.18 -3.60 8.39
C LYS A 145 -2.37 -2.74 8.78
N ASP A 146 -2.15 -1.43 8.75
CA ASP A 146 -3.16 -0.43 9.02
C ASP A 146 -4.49 -0.82 8.35
N PRO A 147 -5.57 -1.05 9.12
CA PRO A 147 -6.88 -1.33 8.54
C PRO A 147 -7.39 -0.16 7.69
N PHE A 148 -6.83 1.04 7.87
CA PHE A 148 -7.09 2.27 7.11
C PHE A 148 -6.01 2.55 6.04
N ASN A 149 -5.44 1.52 5.42
CA ASN A 149 -4.56 1.73 4.26
C ASN A 149 -5.36 1.95 2.96
N ASP A 150 -4.74 2.62 1.98
CA ASP A 150 -5.35 2.92 0.67
C ASP A 150 -5.98 1.70 -0.04
N GLU A 151 -5.48 0.49 0.19
CA GLU A 151 -6.04 -0.72 -0.40
C GLU A 151 -7.33 -1.16 0.31
N ASN A 152 -7.33 -1.09 1.63
CA ASN A 152 -8.44 -1.49 2.51
C ASN A 152 -9.54 -0.42 2.60
N GLU A 153 -9.21 0.86 2.36
CA GLU A 153 -10.19 1.96 2.28
C GLU A 153 -10.95 2.00 0.95
N THR A 154 -10.60 1.14 -0.02
CA THR A 154 -11.35 1.04 -1.29
C THR A 154 -12.47 0.01 -1.23
N PHE A 155 -13.69 0.42 -1.57
CA PHE A 155 -14.84 -0.47 -1.68
C PHE A 155 -15.38 -0.53 -3.11
N ARG A 156 -16.05 -1.65 -3.43
CA ARG A 156 -16.65 -1.83 -4.76
C ARG A 156 -17.84 -0.89 -4.90
N GLN A 157 -17.80 -0.09 -5.96
CA GLN A 157 -18.86 0.85 -6.29
C GLN A 157 -19.84 0.27 -7.30
N THR A 158 -20.95 0.98 -7.53
CA THR A 158 -21.93 0.63 -8.57
C THR A 158 -21.32 0.84 -9.96
N GLU A 159 -21.03 -0.27 -10.66
CA GLU A 159 -20.47 -0.28 -12.01
C GLU A 159 -21.55 -0.29 -13.12
N LYS A 160 -22.82 -0.53 -12.75
CA LYS A 160 -23.93 -0.63 -13.69
C LYS A 160 -24.72 0.69 -13.74
N ARG A 161 -24.94 1.22 -14.95
CA ARG A 161 -25.86 2.34 -15.19
C ARG A 161 -27.31 1.87 -15.03
N THR A 162 -28.09 2.63 -14.26
CA THR A 162 -29.52 2.35 -14.02
C THR A 162 -30.37 3.41 -14.71
N ASP A 163 -30.67 3.16 -15.97
CA ASP A 163 -31.46 4.09 -16.79
C ASP A 163 -32.96 3.87 -16.56
N THR A 164 -33.64 4.93 -16.15
CA THR A 164 -35.08 4.99 -15.91
C THR A 164 -35.60 6.31 -16.47
N GLU A 165 -36.92 6.46 -16.60
CA GLU A 165 -37.55 7.69 -17.09
C GLU A 165 -37.14 8.93 -16.29
N HIS A 166 -36.83 8.79 -14.99
CA HIS A 166 -36.53 9.91 -14.09
C HIS A 166 -35.08 9.95 -13.60
N SER A 167 -34.24 9.00 -14.00
CA SER A 167 -32.88 8.93 -13.43
C SER A 167 -31.89 9.89 -14.06
N VAL A 168 -30.87 10.28 -13.32
CA VAL A 168 -29.68 10.93 -13.87
C VAL A 168 -28.48 10.09 -13.51
N ASN A 169 -27.62 9.79 -14.49
CA ASN A 169 -26.50 8.87 -14.34
C ASN A 169 -25.20 9.58 -14.68
N ILE A 170 -24.31 9.72 -13.69
CA ILE A 170 -23.04 10.45 -13.86
C ILE A 170 -21.89 9.44 -13.85
N PRO A 171 -21.06 9.39 -14.90
CA PRO A 171 -19.91 8.50 -14.96
C PRO A 171 -18.79 9.00 -14.05
N TYR A 172 -18.08 8.08 -13.40
CA TYR A 172 -16.88 8.41 -12.62
C TYR A 172 -15.87 7.27 -12.64
N GLU A 173 -14.64 7.56 -12.19
CA GLU A 173 -13.59 6.57 -12.01
C GLU A 173 -13.28 6.39 -10.53
N TYR A 174 -13.03 5.14 -10.13
CA TYR A 174 -12.69 4.79 -8.76
C TYR A 174 -11.61 3.70 -8.72
N ARG A 175 -10.83 3.66 -7.64
CA ARG A 175 -9.82 2.63 -7.42
C ARG A 175 -10.43 1.52 -6.57
N TYR A 176 -10.21 0.26 -6.96
CA TYR A 176 -10.58 -0.90 -6.16
C TYR A 176 -9.60 -2.05 -6.39
N LYS A 177 -9.00 -2.55 -5.30
CA LYS A 177 -7.97 -3.61 -5.33
C LYS A 177 -6.81 -3.28 -6.29
N GLY A 178 -6.25 -2.08 -6.16
CA GLY A 178 -5.11 -1.61 -6.96
C GLY A 178 -5.41 -1.34 -8.44
N ARG A 179 -6.67 -1.44 -8.89
CA ARG A 179 -7.06 -1.18 -10.29
C ARG A 179 -8.01 -0.01 -10.38
N MET A 180 -7.81 0.84 -11.40
CA MET A 180 -8.78 1.85 -11.80
C MET A 180 -9.97 1.18 -12.49
N ARG A 181 -11.17 1.61 -12.12
CA ARG A 181 -12.45 1.08 -12.62
C ARG A 181 -13.40 2.22 -12.92
N LYS A 182 -14.32 1.99 -13.85
CA LYS A 182 -15.38 2.94 -14.19
C LYS A 182 -16.65 2.58 -13.43
N GLY A 183 -17.32 3.59 -12.88
CA GLY A 183 -18.55 3.48 -12.11
C GLY A 183 -19.61 4.49 -12.57
N TRP A 184 -20.81 4.34 -12.03
CA TRP A 184 -21.94 5.24 -12.27
C TRP A 184 -22.58 5.67 -10.96
N ILE A 185 -22.72 6.98 -10.76
CA ILE A 185 -23.59 7.54 -9.74
C ILE A 185 -24.99 7.62 -10.36
N ASN A 186 -25.90 6.76 -9.91
CA ASN A 186 -27.26 6.71 -10.43
C ASN A 186 -28.22 7.42 -9.46
N PHE A 187 -28.65 8.63 -9.80
CA PHE A 187 -29.76 9.31 -9.12
C PHE A 187 -31.06 8.75 -9.66
N VAL A 188 -31.61 7.72 -9.03
CA VAL A 188 -32.80 7.01 -9.56
C VAL A 188 -34.07 7.86 -9.46
N ASN A 189 -34.12 8.80 -8.51
CA ASN A 189 -35.27 9.67 -8.30
C ASN A 189 -34.83 11.03 -7.72
N LEU A 190 -34.75 12.06 -8.57
CA LEU A 190 -34.41 13.42 -8.16
C LEU A 190 -35.58 14.21 -7.53
N PHE A 191 -36.81 13.70 -7.62
CA PHE A 191 -37.98 14.36 -7.02
C PHE A 191 -38.00 14.31 -5.49
N ARG A 192 -37.15 13.47 -4.88
CA ARG A 192 -36.94 13.41 -3.42
C ARG A 192 -35.95 14.46 -2.90
N ALA A 193 -35.64 15.47 -3.72
CA ALA A 193 -34.60 16.46 -3.53
C ALA A 193 -33.18 15.88 -3.59
N LEU A 194 -32.26 16.73 -4.04
CA LEU A 194 -30.82 16.48 -4.03
C LEU A 194 -30.14 17.70 -3.41
N LEU A 195 -29.40 17.48 -2.32
CA LEU A 195 -28.61 18.53 -1.67
C LEU A 195 -27.14 18.36 -2.03
N ILE A 196 -26.55 19.38 -2.64
CA ILE A 196 -25.13 19.40 -3.03
C ILE A 196 -24.40 20.45 -2.19
N ILE A 197 -23.47 20.01 -1.34
CA ILE A 197 -22.70 20.86 -0.43
C ILE A 197 -21.25 20.95 -0.92
N GLY A 198 -20.66 22.13 -0.84
CA GLY A 198 -19.21 22.30 -1.06
C GLY A 198 -18.81 23.76 -1.05
N THR A 199 -17.51 24.04 -0.96
CA THR A 199 -16.95 25.39 -0.97
C THR A 199 -17.02 26.05 -2.37
N PRO A 200 -17.00 27.39 -2.48
CA PRO A 200 -16.86 28.07 -3.77
C PRO A 200 -15.64 27.53 -4.54
N GLY A 201 -15.80 27.27 -5.84
CA GLY A 201 -14.73 26.71 -6.68
C GLY A 201 -14.58 25.19 -6.66
N SER A 202 -15.35 24.46 -5.83
CA SER A 202 -15.25 22.99 -5.74
C SER A 202 -15.82 22.21 -6.94
N GLY A 203 -16.15 22.87 -8.05
CA GLY A 203 -16.64 22.21 -9.27
C GLY A 203 -18.08 21.66 -9.24
N LYS A 204 -18.92 22.00 -8.25
CA LYS A 204 -20.30 21.49 -8.13
C LYS A 204 -21.16 21.66 -9.39
N SER A 205 -21.07 22.85 -10.01
CA SER A 205 -21.86 23.16 -11.21
C SER A 205 -21.49 22.21 -12.35
N PHE A 206 -20.21 22.18 -12.69
CA PHE A 206 -19.66 21.36 -13.77
C PHE A 206 -19.84 19.86 -13.53
N ALA A 207 -19.51 19.37 -12.33
CA ALA A 207 -19.48 17.92 -12.07
C ALA A 207 -20.86 17.28 -11.87
N LEU A 208 -21.88 18.05 -11.47
CA LEU A 208 -23.19 17.51 -11.10
C LEU A 208 -24.35 18.28 -11.73
N ILE A 209 -24.42 19.60 -11.58
CA ILE A 209 -25.58 20.39 -12.01
C ILE A 209 -25.74 20.40 -13.53
N GLU A 210 -24.64 20.60 -14.27
CA GLU A 210 -24.65 20.64 -15.74
C GLU A 210 -25.10 19.28 -16.31
N GLU A 211 -24.57 18.18 -15.79
CA GLU A 211 -24.97 16.80 -16.12
C GLU A 211 -26.45 16.52 -15.82
N ILE A 212 -26.96 17.04 -14.69
CA ILE A 212 -28.39 16.92 -14.34
C ILE A 212 -29.24 17.71 -15.34
N ILE A 213 -28.86 18.96 -15.66
CA ILE A 213 -29.59 19.80 -16.61
C ILE A 213 -29.64 19.10 -17.98
N GLU A 214 -28.51 18.63 -18.49
CA GLU A 214 -28.43 17.92 -19.76
C GLU A 214 -29.40 16.72 -19.80
N GLN A 215 -29.29 15.82 -18.83
CA GLN A 215 -30.09 14.60 -18.83
C GLN A 215 -31.58 14.85 -18.60
N MET A 216 -31.94 15.85 -17.81
CA MET A 216 -33.35 16.21 -17.59
C MET A 216 -33.96 16.89 -18.82
N VAL A 217 -33.21 17.76 -19.50
CA VAL A 217 -33.62 18.33 -20.80
C VAL A 217 -33.78 17.22 -21.84
N GLU A 218 -32.84 16.28 -21.90
CA GLU A 218 -32.92 15.11 -22.80
C GLU A 218 -34.15 14.22 -22.52
N LYS A 219 -34.69 14.27 -21.31
CA LYS A 219 -35.90 13.55 -20.93
C LYS A 219 -37.20 14.37 -21.00
N ASN A 220 -37.15 15.58 -21.59
CA ASN A 220 -38.30 16.50 -21.71
C ASN A 220 -38.87 16.96 -20.36
N PHE A 221 -38.09 16.93 -19.27
CA PHE A 221 -38.53 17.54 -18.02
C PHE A 221 -38.46 19.06 -18.10
N THR A 222 -39.49 19.71 -17.57
CA THR A 222 -39.47 21.15 -17.31
C THR A 222 -38.59 21.44 -16.09
N LEU A 223 -37.65 22.37 -16.25
CA LEU A 223 -36.73 22.79 -15.21
C LEU A 223 -36.99 24.25 -14.82
N LEU A 224 -37.02 24.51 -13.51
CA LEU A 224 -36.91 25.87 -12.97
C LEU A 224 -35.49 26.07 -12.48
N ILE A 225 -34.72 26.89 -13.20
CA ILE A 225 -33.31 27.12 -12.91
C ILE A 225 -33.14 28.51 -12.30
N TYR A 226 -32.70 28.56 -11.05
CA TYR A 226 -32.28 29.81 -10.41
C TYR A 226 -30.79 30.04 -10.66
N ASP A 227 -30.48 30.98 -11.55
CA ASP A 227 -29.11 31.30 -11.95
C ASP A 227 -28.62 32.57 -11.25
N PHE A 228 -28.04 32.41 -10.06
CA PHE A 228 -27.49 33.53 -9.29
C PHE A 228 -26.36 34.27 -10.03
N LYS A 229 -25.67 33.60 -10.97
CA LYS A 229 -24.58 34.18 -11.77
C LYS A 229 -25.01 34.31 -13.22
N PHE A 230 -26.16 34.94 -13.44
CA PHE A 230 -26.73 35.09 -14.77
C PHE A 230 -25.68 35.67 -15.76
N ASP A 231 -25.46 35.07 -16.93
CA ASP A 231 -26.24 34.02 -17.61
C ASP A 231 -25.55 32.64 -17.67
N THR A 232 -24.78 32.26 -16.64
CA THR A 232 -23.96 31.03 -16.68
C THR A 232 -24.75 29.74 -16.87
N LEU A 233 -25.58 29.34 -15.91
CA LEU A 233 -26.39 28.11 -16.01
C LEU A 233 -27.46 28.26 -17.09
N SER A 234 -27.97 29.47 -17.27
CA SER A 234 -29.00 29.79 -18.27
C SER A 234 -28.52 29.48 -19.69
N LYS A 235 -27.28 29.89 -20.04
CA LYS A 235 -26.66 29.56 -21.33
C LYS A 235 -26.51 28.07 -21.54
N ILE A 236 -26.12 27.33 -20.51
CA ILE A 236 -25.92 25.88 -20.57
C ILE A 236 -27.25 25.18 -20.85
N ALA A 237 -28.29 25.50 -20.07
CA ALA A 237 -29.63 24.98 -20.25
C ALA A 237 -30.20 25.31 -21.65
N TYR A 238 -30.04 26.56 -22.10
CA TYR A 238 -30.47 26.97 -23.44
C TYR A 238 -29.76 26.19 -24.54
N ASN A 239 -28.45 25.98 -24.42
CA ASN A 239 -27.69 25.23 -25.42
C ASN A 239 -28.12 23.77 -25.49
N TYR A 240 -28.35 23.10 -24.36
CA TYR A 240 -28.86 21.73 -24.36
C TYR A 240 -30.27 21.64 -24.95
N TRP A 241 -31.16 22.56 -24.55
CA TRP A 241 -32.51 22.64 -25.11
C TRP A 241 -32.49 22.87 -26.62
N ARG A 242 -31.70 23.83 -27.10
CA ARG A 242 -31.59 24.17 -28.53
C ARG A 242 -31.05 22.98 -29.32
N ARG A 243 -29.97 22.34 -28.85
CA ARG A 243 -29.39 21.15 -29.50
C ARG A 243 -30.39 20.00 -29.58
N LYS A 244 -31.16 19.78 -28.53
CA LYS A 244 -32.21 18.77 -28.52
C LYS A 244 -33.28 19.10 -29.56
N LYS A 245 -33.79 20.33 -29.54
CA LYS A 245 -34.78 20.84 -30.50
C LYS A 245 -34.32 20.71 -31.96
N GLU A 246 -33.07 21.03 -32.24
CA GLU A 246 -32.46 20.89 -33.58
C GLU A 246 -32.34 19.42 -34.03
N ARG A 247 -32.17 18.48 -33.08
CA ARG A 247 -32.00 17.05 -33.36
C ARG A 247 -33.33 16.30 -33.47
N SER A 248 -34.36 16.74 -32.75
CA SER A 248 -35.68 16.10 -32.76
C SER A 248 -36.38 16.30 -34.10
N THR A 249 -36.66 15.20 -34.80
CA THR A 249 -37.38 15.20 -36.09
C THR A 249 -38.81 14.68 -35.99
N ASP A 250 -39.18 14.04 -34.87
CA ASP A 250 -40.52 13.55 -34.61
C ASP A 250 -41.45 14.70 -34.19
N PRO A 251 -42.55 14.98 -34.93
CA PRO A 251 -43.54 15.98 -34.55
C PRO A 251 -44.13 15.78 -33.15
N LYS A 252 -44.26 14.53 -32.68
CA LYS A 252 -44.78 14.25 -31.34
C LYS A 252 -43.80 14.69 -30.26
N GLU A 253 -42.52 14.42 -30.43
CA GLU A 253 -41.47 14.84 -29.49
C GLU A 253 -41.36 16.37 -29.45
N LEU A 254 -41.40 17.02 -30.62
CA LEU A 254 -41.40 18.49 -30.73
C LEU A 254 -42.62 19.11 -30.02
N SER A 255 -43.80 18.51 -30.13
CA SER A 255 -45.02 19.02 -29.47
C SER A 255 -45.00 18.89 -27.95
N GLY A 256 -44.27 17.90 -27.41
CA GLY A 256 -44.14 17.66 -25.97
C GLY A 256 -42.92 18.33 -25.34
N MET A 257 -42.07 19.00 -26.13
CA MET A 257 -40.85 19.62 -25.64
C MET A 257 -41.17 20.91 -24.87
N PRO A 258 -40.64 21.10 -23.65
CA PRO A 258 -40.79 22.36 -22.93
C PRO A 258 -40.20 23.54 -23.70
N GLU A 259 -40.83 24.71 -23.61
CA GLU A 259 -40.28 25.96 -24.14
C GLU A 259 -39.29 26.60 -23.16
N PHE A 260 -38.39 27.43 -23.68
CA PHE A 260 -37.37 28.10 -22.87
C PHE A 260 -37.80 29.53 -22.55
N TYR A 261 -37.98 29.81 -21.27
CA TYR A 261 -38.35 31.13 -20.75
C TYR A 261 -37.30 31.63 -19.76
N THR A 262 -37.11 32.94 -19.74
CA THR A 262 -36.20 33.65 -18.84
C THR A 262 -36.98 34.69 -18.06
N LEU A 263 -36.76 34.78 -16.75
CA LEU A 263 -37.30 35.85 -15.92
C LEU A 263 -36.11 36.56 -15.26
N SER A 264 -35.89 37.83 -15.62
CA SER A 264 -34.79 38.64 -15.12
C SER A 264 -35.35 39.94 -14.55
N PHE A 265 -35.08 40.19 -13.27
CA PHE A 265 -35.46 41.44 -12.60
C PHE A 265 -34.41 42.53 -12.77
N ASP A 266 -33.18 42.16 -13.14
CA ASP A 266 -32.06 43.09 -13.34
C ASP A 266 -31.98 43.59 -14.79
N ASP A 267 -32.24 42.70 -15.75
CA ASP A 267 -32.20 42.98 -17.19
C ASP A 267 -33.54 42.62 -17.84
N ILE A 268 -34.39 43.64 -17.98
CA ILE A 268 -35.75 43.52 -18.53
C ILE A 268 -35.72 43.12 -20.00
N GLU A 269 -34.68 43.49 -20.77
CA GLU A 269 -34.59 43.16 -22.20
C GLU A 269 -34.36 41.67 -22.43
N ARG A 270 -33.72 40.99 -21.48
CA ARG A 270 -33.49 39.54 -21.51
C ARG A 270 -34.56 38.74 -20.76
N SER A 271 -35.61 39.41 -20.27
CA SER A 271 -36.71 38.78 -19.56
C SER A 271 -37.93 38.61 -20.45
N HIS A 272 -38.53 37.44 -20.40
CA HIS A 272 -39.91 37.24 -20.79
C HIS A 272 -40.83 37.96 -19.79
N ARG A 273 -42.00 38.38 -20.25
CA ARG A 273 -42.95 39.17 -19.46
C ARG A 273 -44.18 38.34 -19.16
N CYS A 274 -44.50 38.18 -17.88
CA CYS A 274 -45.76 37.60 -17.45
C CYS A 274 -46.23 38.34 -16.19
N ASN A 275 -47.53 38.39 -15.97
CA ASN A 275 -48.10 38.83 -14.72
C ASN A 275 -48.82 37.63 -14.07
N PRO A 276 -48.25 37.04 -13.00
CA PRO A 276 -48.81 35.85 -12.36
C PRO A 276 -50.08 36.14 -11.54
N ILE A 277 -50.46 37.41 -11.36
CA ILE A 277 -51.65 37.80 -10.59
C ILE A 277 -52.88 37.87 -11.47
N ASP A 278 -52.74 38.29 -12.73
CA ASP A 278 -53.84 38.40 -13.68
C ASP A 278 -53.89 37.16 -14.58
N PRO A 279 -54.96 36.34 -14.50
CA PRO A 279 -55.09 35.13 -15.31
C PRO A 279 -54.95 35.35 -16.82
N TYR A 280 -55.32 36.54 -17.33
CA TYR A 280 -55.21 36.88 -18.74
C TYR A 280 -53.79 37.23 -19.17
N LEU A 281 -52.92 37.54 -18.20
CA LEU A 281 -51.55 37.96 -18.42
C LEU A 281 -50.53 36.93 -17.91
N MET A 282 -50.98 35.72 -17.54
CA MET A 282 -50.10 34.62 -17.09
C MET A 282 -49.21 34.09 -18.21
N ALA A 283 -49.68 34.12 -19.46
CA ALA A 283 -48.88 33.71 -20.61
C ALA A 283 -47.86 34.80 -20.99
N ASN A 284 -46.75 34.40 -21.61
CA ASN A 284 -45.70 35.32 -22.02
C ASN A 284 -46.25 36.38 -23.00
N GLN A 285 -45.95 37.65 -22.72
CA GLN A 285 -46.51 38.82 -23.40
C GLN A 285 -45.52 39.52 -24.33
N THR A 286 -44.63 38.78 -25.00
CA THR A 286 -43.64 39.32 -25.94
C THR A 286 -44.10 40.56 -26.69
#